data_AF-A0A496W6F9-F1
#
_entry.id   AF-A0A496W6F9-F1
#
_cell.length_a   1.000
_cell.length_b   1.000
_cell.length_c   1.000
_cell.angle_alpha   90.00
_cell.angle_beta   90.00
_cell.angle_gamma   90.00
#
_symmetry.space_group_name_H-M   'P 1'
#
loop_
_entity.id
_entity.type
_entity.pdbx_description
1 polymer ?
#
loop_
_entity_poly.entity_id
_entity_poly.type
_entity_poly.pdbx_seq_one_letter_code
_entity_poly.pdbx_strand_id
1 'polypeptide(L)'
;MQNEEMIQQWTEMNQAAMEAIKELGEINTKAMTRLTQRQMDMVNLYMEEGTKQIETLSQAKGAPDIVAAQSRWFTELNGKVMENARQTVEDLVDVKADFTSWAEKGMEKAKVGLSKPESNA
;
A
#
# COMPACT_ATOMS: atom_id res chain seq x y z
N MET A 1 40.44 18.16 -15.06
CA MET A 1 39.24 18.94 -15.46
C MET A 1 38.21 18.07 -16.17
N GLN A 2 38.28 17.80 -17.48
CA GLN A 2 37.22 17.04 -18.20
C GLN A 2 37.01 15.60 -17.68
N ASN A 3 38.10 14.87 -17.39
CA ASN A 3 38.01 13.52 -16.82
C ASN A 3 37.48 13.50 -15.37
N GLU A 4 37.69 14.56 -14.58
CA GLU A 4 37.21 14.64 -13.20
C GLU A 4 35.70 14.93 -13.17
N GLU A 5 35.20 15.82 -14.04
CA GLU A 5 33.76 16.07 -14.19
C GLU A 5 33.02 14.81 -14.67
N MET A 6 33.61 14.03 -15.59
CA MET A 6 33.03 12.79 -16.07
C MET A 6 32.95 11.72 -14.98
N ILE A 7 34.01 11.57 -14.16
CA ILE A 7 34.02 10.64 -13.02
C ILE A 7 32.98 11.07 -11.99
N GLN A 8 32.88 12.37 -11.69
CA GLN A 8 31.95 12.90 -10.72
C GLN A 8 30.48 12.71 -11.16
N GLN A 9 30.17 12.98 -12.44
CA GLN A 9 28.85 12.70 -13.02
C GLN A 9 28.49 11.21 -12.97
N TRP A 10 29.47 10.34 -13.25
CA TRP A 10 29.27 8.89 -13.17
C TRP A 10 28.99 8.44 -11.73
N THR A 11 29.69 8.99 -10.73
CA THR A 11 29.42 8.73 -9.32
C THR A 11 28.03 9.22 -8.90
N GLU A 12 27.64 10.43 -9.28
CA GLU A 12 26.31 11.00 -8.99
C GLU A 12 25.19 10.18 -9.64
N MET A 13 25.37 9.73 -10.88
CA MET A 13 24.42 8.87 -11.57
C MET A 13 24.27 7.50 -10.89
N ASN A 14 25.36 6.88 -10.46
CA ASN A 14 25.29 5.61 -9.71
C ASN A 14 24.59 5.79 -8.36
N GLN A 15 24.87 6.87 -7.65
CA GLN A 15 24.22 7.17 -6.38
C GLN A 15 22.72 7.42 -6.57
N ALA A 16 22.34 8.16 -7.60
CA ALA A 16 20.95 8.36 -7.99
C ALA A 16 20.23 7.05 -8.35
N ALA A 17 20.90 6.14 -9.06
CA ALA A 17 20.35 4.83 -9.40
C ALA A 17 20.14 3.95 -8.15
N MET A 18 21.11 3.95 -7.24
CA MET A 18 21.00 3.24 -5.96
C MET A 18 19.86 3.77 -5.09
N GLU A 19 19.69 5.08 -5.01
CA GLU A 19 18.55 5.71 -4.33
C GLU A 19 17.22 5.32 -4.98
N ALA A 20 17.12 5.33 -6.31
CA ALA A 20 15.91 4.97 -7.01
C ALA A 20 15.51 3.50 -6.77
N ILE A 21 16.49 2.58 -6.73
CA ILE A 21 16.27 1.17 -6.40
C ILE A 21 15.78 1.02 -4.95
N LYS A 22 16.38 1.77 -4.02
CA LYS A 22 15.98 1.76 -2.61
C LYS A 22 14.55 2.27 -2.42
N GLU A 23 14.21 3.41 -3.02
CA GLU A 23 12.85 3.98 -2.96
C GLU A 23 11.82 2.99 -3.52
N LEU A 24 12.12 2.32 -4.64
CA LEU A 24 11.23 1.31 -5.22
C LEU A 24 11.03 0.10 -4.29
N GLY A 25 12.08 -0.35 -3.61
CA GLY A 25 12.00 -1.40 -2.59
C GLY A 25 11.15 -1.00 -1.38
N GLU A 26 11.23 0.25 -0.94
CA GLU A 26 10.40 0.81 0.12
C GLU A 26 8.92 0.86 -0.28
N ILE A 27 8.61 1.29 -1.50
CA ILE A 27 7.24 1.30 -2.05
C ILE A 27 6.65 -0.12 -2.06
N ASN A 28 7.42 -1.10 -2.54
CA ASN A 28 6.97 -2.50 -2.56
C ASN A 28 6.70 -3.04 -1.15
N THR A 29 7.63 -2.79 -0.22
CA THR A 29 7.49 -3.22 1.17
C THR A 29 6.25 -2.59 1.81
N LYS A 30 6.05 -1.28 1.63
CA LYS A 30 4.88 -0.54 2.13
C LYS A 30 3.57 -1.13 1.58
N ALA A 31 3.51 -1.41 0.28
CA ALA A 31 2.36 -2.04 -0.35
C ALA A 31 2.07 -3.43 0.24
N MET A 32 3.09 -4.27 0.37
CA MET A 32 2.95 -5.61 0.95
C MET A 32 2.52 -5.58 2.42
N THR A 33 3.07 -4.65 3.22
CA THR A 33 2.67 -4.46 4.62
C THR A 33 1.20 -4.06 4.72
N ARG A 34 0.75 -3.10 3.90
CA ARG A 34 -0.67 -2.67 3.87
C ARG A 34 -1.60 -3.80 3.45
N LEU A 35 -1.27 -4.53 2.39
CA LEU A 35 -2.07 -5.70 1.96
C LEU A 35 -2.12 -6.80 3.03
N THR A 36 -1.00 -7.08 3.70
CA THR A 36 -0.95 -8.05 4.80
C THR A 36 -1.82 -7.59 5.97
N GLN A 37 -1.80 -6.30 6.30
CA GLN A 37 -2.67 -5.72 7.32
C GLN A 37 -4.15 -5.90 6.96
N ARG A 38 -4.55 -5.64 5.71
CA ARG A 38 -5.93 -5.86 5.25
C ARG A 38 -6.36 -7.32 5.35
N GLN A 39 -5.46 -8.26 5.06
CA GLN A 39 -5.72 -9.70 5.26
C GLN A 39 -5.89 -10.06 6.74
N MET A 40 -5.05 -9.52 7.63
CA MET A 40 -5.19 -9.70 9.08
C MET A 40 -6.50 -9.11 9.62
N ASP A 41 -6.90 -7.94 9.13
CA ASP A 41 -8.18 -7.31 9.51
C ASP A 41 -9.37 -8.20 9.12
N MET A 42 -9.32 -8.85 7.94
CA MET A 42 -10.33 -9.82 7.52
C MET A 42 -10.33 -11.09 8.39
N VAL A 43 -9.16 -11.61 8.75
CA VAL A 43 -9.06 -12.78 9.66
C VAL A 43 -9.65 -12.45 11.04
N ASN A 44 -9.32 -11.29 11.59
CA ASN A 44 -9.86 -10.83 12.87
C ASN A 44 -11.38 -10.71 12.81
N LEU A 45 -11.91 -10.18 11.70
CA LEU A 45 -13.34 -10.08 11.46
C LEU A 45 -14.01 -11.45 11.48
N TYR A 46 -13.46 -12.45 10.80
CA TYR A 46 -14.01 -13.81 10.84
C TYR A 46 -13.94 -14.44 12.22
N MET A 47 -12.86 -14.21 12.98
CA MET A 47 -12.72 -14.73 14.35
C MET A 47 -13.72 -14.07 15.32
N GLU A 48 -13.87 -12.75 15.26
CA GLU A 48 -14.87 -12.02 16.05
C GLU A 48 -16.28 -12.52 15.73
N GLU A 49 -16.60 -12.69 14.45
CA GLU A 49 -17.92 -13.15 14.05
C GLU A 49 -18.19 -14.61 14.46
N GLY A 50 -17.19 -15.49 14.36
CA GLY A 50 -17.30 -16.85 14.87
C GLY A 50 -17.58 -16.89 16.37
N THR A 51 -16.91 -16.02 17.14
CA THR A 51 -17.11 -15.91 18.60
C THR A 51 -18.50 -15.39 18.93
N LYS A 52 -18.95 -14.30 18.30
CA LYS A 52 -20.30 -13.74 18.47
C LYS A 52 -21.39 -14.75 18.11
N GLN A 53 -21.17 -15.55 17.08
CA GLN A 53 -22.15 -16.55 16.64
C GLN A 53 -22.29 -17.69 17.65
N ILE A 54 -21.19 -18.17 18.25
CA ILE A 54 -21.21 -19.14 19.35
C ILE A 54 -21.91 -18.55 20.58
N GLU A 55 -21.59 -17.31 20.94
CA GLU A 55 -22.17 -16.63 22.10
C GLU A 55 -23.69 -16.44 21.94
N THR A 56 -24.13 -15.97 20.77
CA THR A 56 -25.54 -15.85 20.41
C THR A 56 -26.27 -17.19 20.52
N LEU A 57 -25.69 -18.27 19.99
CA LEU A 57 -26.29 -19.61 20.06
C LEU A 57 -26.41 -20.11 21.50
N SER A 58 -25.44 -19.79 22.37
CA SER A 58 -25.48 -20.16 23.79
C SER A 58 -26.49 -19.36 24.61
N GLN A 59 -26.83 -18.14 24.18
CA GLN A 59 -27.73 -17.22 24.89
C GLN A 59 -29.15 -17.18 24.33
N ALA A 60 -29.37 -17.68 23.11
CA ALA A 60 -30.67 -17.64 22.45
C ALA A 60 -31.72 -18.47 23.19
N LYS A 61 -32.85 -17.85 23.54
CA LYS A 61 -33.98 -18.52 24.21
C LYS A 61 -35.06 -19.00 23.23
N GLY A 62 -34.89 -18.73 21.94
CA GLY A 62 -35.77 -19.20 20.87
C GLY A 62 -35.46 -18.59 19.51
N ALA A 63 -36.24 -18.98 18.49
CA ALA A 63 -36.09 -18.51 17.11
C ALA A 63 -36.07 -16.97 16.91
N PRO A 64 -36.80 -16.14 17.69
CA PRO A 64 -36.75 -14.68 17.54
C PRO A 64 -35.36 -14.08 17.82
N ASP A 65 -34.65 -14.60 18.82
CA ASP A 65 -33.30 -14.12 19.18
C ASP A 65 -32.29 -14.43 18.06
N ILE A 66 -32.46 -15.59 17.41
CA ILE A 66 -31.61 -16.03 16.30
C ILE A 66 -31.82 -15.13 15.06
N VAL A 67 -33.07 -14.80 14.74
CA VAL A 67 -33.39 -13.92 13.60
C VAL A 67 -32.87 -12.49 13.83
N ALA A 68 -33.04 -11.96 15.04
CA ALA A 68 -32.50 -10.65 15.41
C ALA A 68 -30.97 -10.62 15.33
N ALA A 69 -30.30 -11.70 15.75
CA ALA A 69 -28.86 -11.84 15.63
C ALA A 69 -28.41 -11.92 14.17
N GLN A 70 -29.09 -12.71 13.33
CA GLN A 70 -28.80 -12.80 11.89
C GLN A 70 -28.86 -11.44 11.19
N SER A 71 -29.86 -10.62 11.49
CA SER A 71 -30.00 -9.29 10.89
C SER A 71 -28.88 -8.33 11.32
N ARG A 72 -28.52 -8.36 12.62
CA ARG A 72 -27.37 -7.60 13.14
C ARG A 72 -26.06 -8.04 12.49
N TRP A 73 -25.87 -9.35 12.39
CA TRP A 73 -24.71 -9.99 11.77
C TRP A 73 -24.53 -9.54 10.32
N PHE A 74 -25.60 -9.58 9.54
CA PHE A 74 -25.55 -9.18 8.13
C PHE A 74 -25.23 -7.68 7.95
N THR A 75 -25.71 -6.84 8.88
CA THR A 75 -25.45 -5.39 8.84
C THR A 75 -24.00 -5.08 9.22
N GLU A 76 -23.50 -5.68 10.30
CA GLU A 76 -22.09 -5.50 10.73
C GLU A 76 -21.11 -6.07 9.69
N LEU A 77 -21.38 -7.27 9.17
CA LEU A 77 -20.53 -7.91 8.16
C LEU A 77 -20.44 -7.04 6.90
N ASN A 78 -21.57 -6.56 6.37
CA ASN A 78 -21.57 -5.67 5.20
C ASN A 78 -20.82 -4.38 5.48
N GLY A 79 -21.02 -3.75 6.64
CA GLY A 79 -20.31 -2.54 7.03
C GLY A 79 -18.80 -2.74 7.05
N LYS A 80 -18.34 -3.82 7.70
CA LYS A 80 -16.90 -4.12 7.80
C LYS A 80 -16.27 -4.53 6.46
N VAL A 81 -16.99 -5.27 5.62
CA VAL A 81 -16.53 -5.63 4.26
C VAL A 81 -16.41 -4.39 3.37
N MET A 82 -17.41 -3.48 3.40
CA MET A 82 -17.35 -2.22 2.66
C MET A 82 -16.21 -1.33 3.16
N GLU A 83 -15.99 -1.26 4.47
CA GLU A 83 -14.86 -0.50 5.04
C GLU A 83 -13.51 -1.10 4.61
N ASN A 84 -13.35 -2.43 4.67
CA ASN A 84 -12.12 -3.08 4.19
C ASN A 84 -11.88 -2.83 2.69
N ALA A 85 -12.94 -2.84 1.87
CA ALA A 85 -12.86 -2.50 0.45
C ALA A 85 -12.45 -1.04 0.24
N ARG A 86 -13.04 -0.10 0.99
CA ARG A 86 -12.69 1.33 0.94
C ARG A 86 -11.22 1.56 1.30
N GLN A 87 -10.77 0.96 2.39
CA GLN A 87 -9.38 1.04 2.86
C GLN A 87 -8.41 0.43 1.86
N THR A 88 -8.77 -0.69 1.23
CA THR A 88 -7.95 -1.30 0.17
C THR A 88 -7.80 -0.38 -1.03
N VAL A 89 -8.88 0.30 -1.44
CA VAL A 89 -8.83 1.30 -2.53
C VAL A 89 -7.95 2.48 -2.14
N GLU A 90 -8.04 2.98 -0.91
CA GLU A 90 -7.16 4.04 -0.40
C GLU A 90 -5.69 3.61 -0.42
N ASP A 91 -5.38 2.40 0.06
CA ASP A 91 -4.04 1.83 0.02
C ASP A 91 -3.48 1.74 -1.41
N LEU A 92 -4.32 1.38 -2.39
CA LEU A 92 -3.92 1.34 -3.80
C LEU A 92 -3.70 2.73 -4.41
N VAL A 93 -4.50 3.72 -4.03
CA VAL A 93 -4.32 5.11 -4.47
C VAL A 93 -3.02 5.67 -3.91
N ASP A 94 -2.71 5.41 -2.64
CA ASP A 94 -1.45 5.82 -2.02
C ASP A 94 -0.24 5.20 -2.72
N VAL A 95 -0.28 3.88 -2.99
CA VAL A 95 0.80 3.18 -3.70
C VAL A 95 0.97 3.75 -5.12
N LYS A 96 -0.13 4.05 -5.81
CA LYS A 96 -0.08 4.70 -7.12
C LYS A 96 0.57 6.09 -7.05
N ALA A 97 0.26 6.88 -6.03
CA ALA A 97 0.86 8.19 -5.82
C ALA A 97 2.37 8.07 -5.55
N ASP A 98 2.79 7.11 -4.72
CA ASP A 98 4.19 6.82 -4.43
C ASP A 98 4.96 6.43 -5.72
N PHE A 99 4.38 5.56 -6.55
CA PHE A 99 4.96 5.20 -7.85
C PHE A 99 5.06 6.38 -8.82
N THR A 100 4.05 7.25 -8.84
CA THR A 100 4.04 8.45 -9.69
C THR A 100 5.16 9.40 -9.28
N SER A 101 5.29 9.66 -7.98
CA SER A 101 6.37 10.48 -7.41
C SER A 101 7.75 9.89 -7.72
N TRP A 102 7.92 8.58 -7.56
CA TRP A 102 9.17 7.89 -7.92
C TRP A 102 9.50 8.05 -9.41
N ALA A 103 8.52 7.90 -10.30
CA ALA A 103 8.71 8.06 -11.74
C ALA A 103 9.05 9.52 -12.12
N GLU A 104 8.38 10.50 -11.52
CA GLU A 104 8.68 11.93 -11.70
C GLU A 104 10.10 12.27 -11.26
N LYS A 105 10.53 11.80 -10.08
CA LYS A 105 11.92 11.96 -9.62
C LYS A 105 12.92 11.33 -10.59
N GLY A 106 12.62 10.14 -11.10
CA GLY A 106 13.45 9.47 -12.09
C GLY A 106 13.60 10.30 -13.37
N MET A 107 12.49 10.89 -13.85
CA MET A 107 12.47 11.73 -15.05
C MET A 107 13.23 13.05 -14.83
N GLU A 108 13.09 13.70 -13.68
CA GLU A 108 13.84 14.92 -13.36
C GLU A 108 15.34 14.66 -13.24
N LYS A 109 15.74 13.57 -12.57
CA LYS A 109 17.15 13.16 -12.50
C LYS A 109 17.72 12.83 -13.89
N ALA A 110 16.94 12.22 -14.79
CA ALA A 110 17.33 11.95 -16.17
C ALA A 110 17.45 13.22 -17.02
N LYS A 111 16.55 14.18 -16.87
CA LYS A 111 16.62 15.49 -17.55
C LYS A 111 17.86 16.27 -17.14
N VAL A 112 18.21 16.31 -15.85
CA VAL A 112 19.43 16.96 -15.36
C VAL A 112 20.69 16.33 -15.97
N GLY A 113 20.69 15.00 -16.17
CA GLY A 113 21.77 14.29 -16.88
C GLY A 113 21.85 14.60 -18.38
N LEU A 114 20.72 14.88 -19.04
CA LEU A 114 20.64 15.20 -20.48
C LEU A 114 20.78 16.70 -20.80
N SER A 115 20.43 17.60 -19.88
CA SER A 115 20.45 19.05 -20.09
C SER A 115 21.83 19.71 -19.90
N LYS A 116 22.90 18.92 -19.71
CA LYS A 116 24.28 19.38 -19.86
C LYS A 116 24.83 18.88 -21.21
N PRO A 117 24.38 19.40 -22.37
CA PRO A 117 25.08 19.14 -23.61
C PRO A 117 26.41 19.88 -23.58
N GLU A 118 27.47 19.14 -23.84
CA GLU A 118 28.63 19.50 -24.67
C GLU A 118 28.65 20.97 -25.17
N SER A 119 28.90 21.93 -24.28
CA SER A 119 29.52 23.18 -24.72
C SER A 119 31.01 22.89 -24.76
N ASN A 120 31.49 22.50 -25.94
CA ASN A 120 32.80 22.84 -26.51
C ASN A 120 33.09 21.87 -27.67
N ALA A 121 32.45 22.12 -28.81
CA ALA A 121 33.04 21.82 -30.11
C ALA A 121 34.00 22.96 -30.50
#